data_AF-H6QYA7-F1
#
_entry.id   AF-H6QYA7-F1
#
_cell.length_a   1.000
_cell.length_b   1.000
_cell.length_c   1.000
_cell.angle_alpha   90.00
_cell.angle_beta   90.00
_cell.angle_gamma   90.00
#
_symmetry.space_group_name_H-M   'P 1'
#
loop_
_entity.id
_entity.type
_entity.pdbx_description
1 polymer ?
#
loop_
_entity_poly.entity_id
_entity_poly.type
_entity_poly.pdbx_seq_one_letter_code
_entity_poly.pdbx_strand_id
1 'polypeptide(L)'
;MAVLLWERALDPQAGTWSLPGGRLRDDEDLDFSARRQLAEKVDVRELTHLEQLSVFSAPDRVPPPRRIASAYLGLVPLTADPQLPPDTAWHPVSALPNMSFDHGIVVEHARTRLAAKLSYTNIAFALAPATFTMSTLRKIYCVALGYDVDTTNLQRVLSRRKVITPTGETAAPGRAGGRPAAVYRFTDSELRVTDEFAALRPPT
;
A
#
# COMPACT_ATOMS: atom_id res chain seq x y z
N MET A 1 1.81 -5.52 7.12
CA MET A 1 1.16 -4.54 6.24
C MET A 1 -0.08 -4.10 6.97
N ALA A 2 -0.35 -2.80 6.97
CA ALA A 2 -1.53 -2.24 7.62
C ALA A 2 -2.40 -1.52 6.57
N VAL A 3 -3.68 -1.38 6.90
CA VAL A 3 -4.66 -0.61 6.15
C VAL A 3 -5.28 0.43 7.08
N LEU A 4 -5.48 1.64 6.57
CA LEU A 4 -6.13 2.70 7.32
C LEU A 4 -7.65 2.52 7.27
N LEU A 5 -8.29 2.43 8.43
CA LEU A 5 -9.72 2.23 8.56
C LEU A 5 -10.34 3.32 9.43
N TRP A 6 -11.64 3.53 9.23
CA TRP A 6 -12.47 4.48 9.97
C TRP A 6 -13.67 3.76 10.58
N GLU A 7 -13.90 3.92 11.88
CA GLU A 7 -15.08 3.44 12.58
C GLU A 7 -16.34 4.17 12.11
N ARG A 8 -17.32 3.43 11.57
CA ARG A 8 -18.57 3.98 11.05
C ARG A 8 -19.46 4.48 12.19
N ALA A 9 -19.76 5.77 12.18
CA ALA A 9 -20.73 6.39 13.11
C ALA A 9 -22.20 6.28 12.66
N LEU A 10 -22.48 5.79 11.45
CA LEU A 10 -23.81 5.82 10.85
C LEU A 10 -24.40 4.42 10.67
N ASP A 11 -25.72 4.31 10.73
CA ASP A 11 -26.44 3.12 10.32
C ASP A 11 -26.51 2.97 8.79
N PRO A 12 -26.67 1.74 8.28
CA PRO A 12 -26.62 0.45 9.00
C PRO A 12 -25.18 0.03 9.36
N GLN A 13 -24.98 -0.84 10.35
CA GLN A 13 -23.65 -1.29 10.80
C GLN A 13 -22.79 -0.18 11.43
N ALA A 14 -23.38 0.70 12.24
CA ALA A 14 -22.61 1.58 13.11
C ALA A 14 -21.68 0.75 14.04
N GLY A 15 -20.49 1.29 14.35
CA GLY A 15 -19.44 0.63 15.15
C GLY A 15 -18.61 -0.42 14.39
N THR A 16 -18.85 -0.62 13.09
CA THR A 16 -17.97 -1.43 12.23
C THR A 16 -16.88 -0.58 11.59
N TRP A 17 -15.79 -1.20 11.14
CA TRP A 17 -14.66 -0.51 10.53
C TRP A 17 -14.78 -0.44 9.00
N SER A 18 -14.55 0.72 8.44
CA SER A 18 -14.78 1.01 7.03
C SER A 18 -13.54 1.59 6.35
N LEU A 19 -13.42 1.39 5.04
CA LEU A 19 -12.41 2.09 4.25
C LEU A 19 -12.77 3.57 4.14
N PRO A 20 -11.78 4.49 4.17
CA PRO A 20 -12.01 5.89 3.89
C PRO A 20 -12.65 6.08 2.51
N GLY A 21 -13.87 6.63 2.48
CA GLY A 21 -14.54 6.93 1.23
C GLY A 21 -15.85 7.69 1.44
N GLY A 22 -16.49 8.07 0.34
CA GLY A 22 -17.73 8.82 0.40
C GLY A 22 -18.38 8.93 -0.96
N ARG A 23 -19.34 9.85 -1.06
CA ARG A 23 -20.06 10.09 -2.32
C ARG A 23 -19.22 10.95 -3.27
N LEU A 24 -19.28 10.57 -4.55
CA LEU A 24 -18.88 11.40 -5.67
C LEU A 24 -19.82 12.62 -5.73
N ARG A 25 -19.26 13.82 -5.89
CA ARG A 25 -20.02 15.07 -6.10
C ARG A 25 -20.28 15.29 -7.59
N ASP A 26 -21.24 16.15 -7.90
CA ASP A 26 -21.66 16.43 -9.28
C ASP A 26 -20.62 17.25 -10.07
N ASP A 27 -19.67 17.87 -9.38
CA ASP A 27 -18.65 18.79 -9.91
C ASP A 27 -17.23 18.21 -9.93
N GLU A 28 -17.07 16.91 -9.67
CA GLU A 28 -15.76 16.25 -9.60
C GLU A 28 -15.72 14.92 -10.35
N ASP A 29 -14.52 14.50 -10.78
CA ASP A 29 -14.29 13.15 -11.27
C ASP A 29 -13.88 12.18 -10.14
N LEU A 30 -13.73 10.90 -10.46
CA LEU A 30 -13.39 9.87 -9.47
C LEU A 30 -12.00 10.08 -8.85
N ASP A 31 -11.03 10.56 -9.63
CA ASP A 31 -9.66 10.75 -9.17
C ASP A 31 -9.59 11.92 -8.17
N PHE A 32 -10.28 13.02 -8.48
CA PHE A 32 -10.44 14.15 -7.57
C PHE A 32 -11.21 13.73 -6.31
N SER A 33 -12.30 12.98 -6.47
CA SER A 33 -13.08 12.46 -5.34
C SER A 33 -12.24 11.58 -4.41
N ALA A 34 -11.44 10.67 -4.95
CA ALA A 34 -10.56 9.80 -4.16
C ALA A 34 -9.55 10.61 -3.35
N ARG A 35 -8.90 11.60 -3.97
CA ARG A 35 -7.96 12.50 -3.28
C ARG A 35 -8.63 13.34 -2.20
N ARG A 36 -9.81 13.90 -2.49
CA ARG A 36 -10.59 14.69 -1.54
C ARG A 36 -11.04 13.86 -0.35
N GLN A 37 -11.61 12.68 -0.58
CA GLN A 37 -12.09 11.77 0.48
C GLN A 37 -10.96 11.29 1.40
N LEU A 38 -9.75 11.12 0.85
CA LEU A 38 -8.56 10.89 1.65
C LEU A 38 -8.17 12.16 2.43
N ALA A 39 -8.15 13.33 1.80
CA ALA A 39 -7.72 14.60 2.42
C ALA A 39 -8.64 15.06 3.55
N GLU A 40 -9.92 14.73 3.47
CA GLU A 40 -10.91 15.00 4.52
C GLU A 40 -10.67 14.16 5.79
N LYS A 41 -9.89 13.07 5.71
CA LYS A 41 -9.78 12.05 6.79
C LYS A 41 -8.36 11.72 7.20
N VAL A 42 -7.40 12.02 6.33
CA VAL A 42 -5.99 11.66 6.45
C VAL A 42 -5.18 12.80 5.89
N ASP A 43 -4.00 13.03 6.46
CA ASP A 43 -3.04 13.95 5.87
C ASP A 43 -2.52 13.40 4.53
N VAL A 44 -3.09 13.86 3.42
CA VAL A 44 -2.77 13.41 2.06
C VAL A 44 -1.35 13.80 1.62
N ARG A 45 -0.63 14.64 2.37
CA ARG A 45 0.76 15.01 2.04
C ARG A 45 1.69 13.81 1.99
N GLU A 46 1.35 12.71 2.67
CA GLU A 46 2.17 11.50 2.73
C GLU A 46 1.69 10.41 1.75
N LEU A 47 0.72 10.69 0.88
CA LEU A 47 0.27 9.73 -0.14
C LEU A 47 1.24 9.74 -1.35
N THR A 48 2.04 8.68 -1.49
CA THR A 48 3.05 8.60 -2.56
C THR A 48 2.53 7.94 -3.84
N HIS A 49 1.48 7.12 -3.74
CA HIS A 49 0.86 6.48 -4.91
C HIS A 49 -0.64 6.38 -4.73
N LEU A 50 -1.39 6.61 -5.81
CA LEU A 50 -2.83 6.42 -5.87
C LEU A 50 -3.21 5.88 -7.25
N GLU A 51 -3.94 4.76 -7.27
CA GLU A 51 -4.47 4.20 -8.52
C GLU A 51 -5.86 3.61 -8.32
N GLN A 52 -6.65 3.56 -9.40
CA GLN A 52 -7.92 2.85 -9.37
C GLN A 52 -7.68 1.33 -9.22
N LEU A 53 -8.37 0.73 -8.25
CA LEU A 53 -8.28 -0.69 -7.95
C LEU A 53 -9.28 -1.49 -8.79
N SER A 54 -10.57 -1.24 -8.57
CA SER A 54 -11.67 -1.95 -9.21
C SER A 54 -13.00 -1.23 -9.00
N VAL A 55 -14.00 -1.58 -9.78
CA VAL A 55 -15.40 -1.23 -9.54
C VAL A 55 -16.10 -2.38 -8.84
N PHE A 56 -16.79 -2.08 -7.75
CA PHE A 56 -17.58 -3.01 -6.95
C PHE A 56 -19.06 -2.71 -7.15
N SER A 57 -19.76 -3.65 -7.77
CA SER A 57 -21.14 -3.47 -8.23
C SER A 57 -22.01 -4.70 -7.97
N ALA A 58 -21.77 -5.53 -6.94
CA ALA A 58 -22.74 -6.57 -6.58
C ALA A 58 -24.06 -5.94 -6.05
N PRO A 59 -25.26 -6.33 -6.54
CA PRO A 59 -26.55 -5.70 -6.18
C PRO A 59 -26.84 -5.56 -4.69
N ASP A 60 -26.35 -6.52 -3.92
CA ASP A 60 -26.57 -6.73 -2.49
C ASP A 60 -25.35 -6.35 -1.62
N ARG A 61 -24.29 -5.76 -2.22
CA ARG A 61 -23.07 -5.38 -1.47
C ARG A 61 -23.33 -4.44 -0.29
N VAL A 62 -24.37 -3.63 -0.39
CA VAL A 62 -24.84 -2.72 0.66
C VAL A 62 -26.36 -2.69 0.65
N PRO A 63 -27.01 -2.37 1.78
CA PRO A 63 -28.45 -2.16 1.82
C PRO A 63 -28.90 -1.08 0.83
N PRO A 64 -30.13 -1.19 0.28
CA PRO A 64 -30.68 -0.23 -0.67
C PRO A 64 -30.60 1.23 -0.18
N PRO A 65 -30.53 2.21 -1.11
CA PRO A 65 -30.60 2.06 -2.55
C PRO A 65 -29.33 1.45 -3.17
N ARG A 66 -29.44 0.94 -4.40
CA ARG A 66 -28.32 0.36 -5.18
C ARG A 66 -27.12 1.30 -5.17
N ARG A 67 -25.93 0.79 -4.79
CA ARG A 67 -24.66 1.55 -4.85
C ARG A 67 -23.59 0.79 -5.62
N ILE A 68 -22.87 1.53 -6.46
CA ILE A 68 -21.64 1.12 -7.11
C ILE A 68 -20.51 1.90 -6.46
N ALA A 69 -19.39 1.25 -6.17
CA ALA A 69 -18.21 1.92 -5.62
C ALA A 69 -17.02 1.72 -6.57
N SER A 70 -16.30 2.79 -6.87
CA SER A 70 -14.96 2.69 -7.44
C SER A 70 -13.96 2.76 -6.29
N ALA A 71 -13.19 1.70 -6.09
CA ALA A 71 -12.17 1.64 -5.05
C ALA A 71 -10.83 2.06 -5.62
N TYR A 72 -9.99 2.64 -4.76
CA TYR A 72 -8.65 3.08 -5.06
C TYR A 72 -7.64 2.42 -4.12
N LEU A 73 -6.45 2.13 -4.62
CA LEU A 73 -5.29 1.70 -3.84
C LEU A 73 -4.40 2.92 -3.61
N GLY A 74 -4.34 3.40 -2.37
CA GLY A 74 -3.39 4.40 -1.91
C GLY A 74 -2.22 3.76 -1.16
N LEU A 75 -0.99 4.20 -1.42
CA LEU A 75 0.20 3.78 -0.68
C LEU A 75 0.82 4.97 0.05
N VAL A 76 1.08 4.75 1.33
CA VAL A 76 1.68 5.73 2.25
C VAL A 76 3.04 5.16 2.69
N PRO A 77 4.13 5.95 2.66
CA PRO A 77 5.46 5.50 3.10
C PRO A 77 5.47 5.01 4.54
N LEU A 78 6.37 4.09 4.85
CA LEU A 78 6.56 3.62 6.23
C LEU A 78 7.09 4.68 7.19
N THR A 79 7.64 5.78 6.65
CA THR A 79 8.13 6.92 7.43
C THR A 79 7.05 7.96 7.71
N ALA A 80 5.85 7.78 7.16
CA ALA A 80 4.70 8.63 7.36
C ALA A 80 4.25 8.57 8.82
N ASP A 81 3.89 9.71 9.39
CA ASP A 81 3.31 9.83 10.73
C ASP A 81 2.09 10.76 10.70
N PRO A 82 1.01 10.35 10.00
CA PRO A 82 -0.14 11.21 9.81
C PRO A 82 -0.87 11.37 11.14
N GLN A 83 -1.30 12.59 11.45
CA GLN A 83 -2.21 12.83 12.57
C GLN A 83 -3.59 12.26 12.23
N LEU A 84 -4.00 11.23 12.97
CA LEU A 84 -5.26 10.53 12.74
C LEU A 84 -6.35 11.02 13.72
N PRO A 85 -7.60 11.19 13.26
CA PRO A 85 -8.75 11.35 14.14
C PRO A 85 -8.94 10.15 15.09
N PRO A 86 -9.62 10.31 16.25
CA PRO A 86 -9.79 9.23 17.24
C PRO A 86 -10.50 7.98 16.72
N ASP A 87 -11.34 8.12 15.69
CA ASP A 87 -12.11 7.04 15.06
C ASP A 87 -11.38 6.41 13.87
N THR A 88 -10.13 6.81 13.61
CA THR A 88 -9.34 6.39 12.46
C THR A 88 -8.03 5.75 12.91
N ALA A 89 -7.74 4.54 12.42
CA ALA A 89 -6.56 3.80 12.86
C ALA A 89 -5.99 2.90 11.75
N TRP A 90 -4.69 2.59 11.88
CA TRP A 90 -4.03 1.57 11.07
C TRP A 90 -4.29 0.18 11.67
N HIS A 91 -4.88 -0.72 10.88
CA HIS A 91 -5.13 -2.11 11.27
C HIS A 91 -4.27 -3.08 10.46
N PRO A 92 -3.70 -4.13 11.08
CA PRO A 92 -2.99 -5.18 10.35
C PRO A 92 -3.92 -5.86 9.35
N VAL A 93 -3.50 -5.95 8.08
CA VAL A 93 -4.29 -6.64 7.03
C VAL A 93 -4.45 -8.13 7.35
N SER A 94 -3.52 -8.73 8.10
CA SER A 94 -3.60 -10.12 8.56
C SER A 94 -4.62 -10.35 9.67
N ALA A 95 -5.15 -9.29 10.28
CA ALA A 95 -6.07 -9.35 11.42
C ALA A 95 -7.07 -8.18 11.33
N LEU A 96 -7.84 -8.14 10.23
CA LEU A 96 -8.84 -7.11 10.02
C LEU A 96 -9.91 -7.16 11.13
N PRO A 97 -10.37 -6.00 11.62
CA PRO A 97 -11.49 -5.92 12.54
C PRO A 97 -12.81 -6.29 11.83
N ASN A 98 -13.93 -6.19 12.54
CA ASN A 98 -15.24 -6.36 11.93
C ASN A 98 -15.51 -5.26 10.87
N MET A 99 -15.42 -5.64 9.60
CA MET A 99 -15.48 -4.72 8.47
C MET A 99 -16.93 -4.40 8.07
N SER A 100 -17.19 -3.16 7.69
CA SER A 100 -18.47 -2.75 7.11
C SER A 100 -18.65 -3.35 5.72
N PHE A 101 -19.86 -3.87 5.45
CA PHE A 101 -20.28 -4.32 4.12
C PHE A 101 -19.27 -5.29 3.47
N ASP A 102 -18.88 -5.04 2.22
CA ASP A 102 -17.89 -5.80 1.46
C ASP A 102 -16.47 -5.21 1.58
N HIS A 103 -16.19 -4.28 2.51
CA HIS A 103 -14.90 -3.60 2.56
C HIS A 103 -13.73 -4.55 2.84
N GLY A 104 -13.95 -5.66 3.55
CA GLY A 104 -12.94 -6.71 3.70
C GLY A 104 -12.53 -7.33 2.36
N ILE A 105 -13.46 -7.49 1.42
CA ILE A 105 -13.18 -7.97 0.06
C ILE A 105 -12.35 -6.94 -0.71
N VAL A 106 -12.67 -5.64 -0.57
CA VAL A 106 -11.90 -4.56 -1.19
C VAL A 106 -10.45 -4.55 -0.69
N VAL A 107 -10.22 -4.78 0.61
CA VAL A 107 -8.87 -4.89 1.19
C VAL A 107 -8.09 -6.07 0.60
N GLU A 108 -8.74 -7.23 0.44
CA GLU A 108 -8.07 -8.38 -0.15
C GLU A 108 -7.70 -8.15 -1.62
N HIS A 109 -8.58 -7.52 -2.40
CA HIS A 109 -8.26 -7.11 -3.78
C HIS A 109 -7.06 -6.15 -3.82
N ALA A 110 -7.00 -5.19 -2.89
CA ALA A 110 -5.89 -4.25 -2.77
C ALA A 110 -4.57 -4.95 -2.45
N ARG A 111 -4.59 -5.92 -1.52
CA ARG A 111 -3.44 -6.76 -1.16
C ARG A 111 -2.95 -7.55 -2.37
N THR A 112 -3.85 -8.24 -3.07
CA THR A 112 -3.49 -9.01 -4.28
C THR A 112 -2.90 -8.11 -5.36
N ARG A 113 -3.48 -6.92 -5.59
CA ARG A 113 -2.98 -5.94 -6.56
C ARG A 113 -1.57 -5.48 -6.22
N LEU A 114 -1.32 -5.13 -4.96
CA LEU A 114 0.00 -4.68 -4.50
C LEU A 114 1.04 -5.79 -4.65
N ALA A 115 0.73 -7.01 -4.20
CA ALA A 115 1.61 -8.17 -4.33
C ALA A 115 1.97 -8.44 -5.80
N ALA A 116 0.99 -8.40 -6.70
CA ALA A 116 1.22 -8.53 -8.13
C ALA A 116 2.14 -7.42 -8.65
N LYS A 117 1.84 -6.15 -8.36
CA LYS A 117 2.64 -5.00 -8.83
C LYS A 117 4.08 -5.04 -8.37
N LEU A 118 4.38 -5.53 -7.17
CA LEU A 118 5.76 -5.70 -6.70
C LEU A 118 6.59 -6.65 -7.57
N SER A 119 5.95 -7.53 -8.34
CA SER A 119 6.62 -8.51 -9.20
C SER A 119 7.16 -7.89 -10.49
N TYR A 120 6.37 -7.00 -11.09
CA TYR A 120 6.61 -6.46 -12.44
C TYR A 120 6.80 -4.94 -12.48
N THR A 121 6.69 -4.22 -11.36
CA THR A 121 6.89 -2.76 -11.29
C THR A 121 7.91 -2.37 -10.21
N ASN A 122 8.23 -1.07 -10.14
CA ASN A 122 9.02 -0.46 -9.07
C ASN A 122 8.19 0.05 -7.87
N ILE A 123 6.88 -0.25 -7.78
CA ILE A 123 5.91 0.35 -6.83
C ILE A 123 6.36 0.40 -5.35
N ALA A 124 7.31 -0.44 -4.95
CA ALA A 124 7.90 -0.40 -3.62
C ALA A 124 8.50 0.98 -3.25
N PHE A 125 8.83 1.84 -4.23
CA PHE A 125 9.24 3.23 -3.97
C PHE A 125 8.20 4.00 -3.15
N ALA A 126 6.93 3.67 -3.30
CA ALA A 126 5.84 4.36 -2.61
C ALA A 126 5.71 3.97 -1.13
N LEU A 127 6.39 2.90 -0.70
CA LEU A 127 6.36 2.39 0.67
C LEU A 127 7.69 2.58 1.41
N ALA A 128 8.81 2.48 0.69
CA ALA A 128 10.13 2.57 1.29
C ALA A 128 10.49 4.01 1.69
N PRO A 129 11.36 4.20 2.69
CA PRO A 129 12.00 5.49 2.93
C PRO A 129 12.81 5.95 1.69
N ALA A 130 13.18 7.24 1.65
CA ALA A 130 13.98 7.80 0.54
C ALA A 130 15.32 7.06 0.34
N THR A 131 15.94 6.60 1.43
CA THR A 131 17.11 5.73 1.41
C THR A 131 16.90 4.54 2.34
N PHE A 132 17.41 3.36 1.97
CA PHE A 132 17.14 2.13 2.71
C PHE A 132 18.28 1.12 2.54
N THR A 133 18.39 0.21 3.50
CA THR A 133 19.17 -1.02 3.35
C THR A 133 18.35 -2.08 2.61
N MET A 134 19.01 -3.07 2.01
CA MET A 134 18.31 -4.21 1.41
C MET A 134 17.51 -5.03 2.42
N SER A 135 17.92 -5.05 3.69
CA SER A 135 17.16 -5.73 4.75
C SER A 135 15.84 -5.02 5.07
N THR A 136 15.82 -3.68 5.05
CA THR A 136 14.58 -2.90 5.18
C THR A 136 13.67 -3.13 3.97
N LEU A 137 14.21 -3.06 2.75
CA LEU A 137 13.41 -3.29 1.55
C LEU A 137 12.85 -4.72 1.50
N ARG A 138 13.64 -5.73 1.89
CA ARG A 138 13.18 -7.12 2.00
C ARG A 138 11.96 -7.23 2.90
N LYS A 139 11.95 -6.56 4.07
CA LYS A 139 10.80 -6.62 4.99
C LYS A 139 9.52 -6.14 4.31
N ILE A 140 9.60 -5.06 3.51
CA ILE A 140 8.47 -4.55 2.73
C ILE A 140 7.96 -5.62 1.76
N TYR A 141 8.87 -6.22 0.97
CA TYR A 141 8.53 -7.27 0.02
C TYR A 141 7.92 -8.51 0.69
N CYS A 142 8.55 -9.05 1.74
CA CYS A 142 8.04 -10.24 2.42
C CYS A 142 6.61 -10.02 2.96
N VAL A 143 6.40 -8.86 3.57
CA VAL A 143 5.11 -8.51 4.19
C VAL A 143 4.01 -8.31 3.16
N ALA A 144 4.31 -7.69 2.02
CA ALA A 144 3.33 -7.46 0.96
C ALA A 144 3.04 -8.74 0.15
N LEU A 145 4.06 -9.57 -0.08
CA LEU A 145 3.94 -10.83 -0.83
C LEU A 145 3.38 -11.99 0.01
N GLY A 146 3.56 -11.94 1.34
CA GLY A 146 3.10 -12.98 2.26
C GLY A 146 4.02 -14.20 2.36
N TYR A 147 5.25 -14.11 1.84
CA TYR A 147 6.26 -15.18 1.92
C TYR A 147 7.68 -14.60 1.99
N ASP A 148 8.65 -15.42 2.37
CA ASP A 148 10.04 -15.00 2.49
C ASP A 148 10.72 -14.76 1.14
N VAL A 149 11.38 -13.61 1.02
CA VAL A 149 12.17 -13.24 -0.15
C VAL A 149 13.65 -13.28 0.21
N ASP A 150 14.48 -13.90 -0.63
CA ASP A 150 15.93 -13.85 -0.45
C ASP A 150 16.49 -12.44 -0.71
N THR A 151 17.26 -11.89 0.23
CA THR A 151 17.79 -10.52 0.16
C THR A 151 18.73 -10.33 -1.02
N THR A 152 19.61 -11.31 -1.26
CA THR A 152 20.63 -11.25 -2.30
C THR A 152 20.00 -11.32 -3.69
N ASN A 153 19.02 -12.21 -3.86
CA ASN A 153 18.23 -12.34 -5.06
C ASN A 153 17.43 -11.07 -5.35
N LEU A 154 16.76 -10.50 -4.34
CA LEU A 154 16.04 -9.23 -4.47
C LEU A 154 16.96 -8.11 -4.95
N GLN A 155 18.11 -7.94 -4.29
CA GLN A 155 19.11 -6.93 -4.68
C GLN A 155 19.58 -7.14 -6.13
N ARG A 156 19.89 -8.40 -6.50
CA ARG A 156 20.37 -8.76 -7.83
C ARG A 156 19.34 -8.44 -8.91
N VAL A 157 18.06 -8.78 -8.67
CA VAL A 157 16.96 -8.51 -9.60
C VAL A 157 16.74 -7.01 -9.76
N LEU A 158 16.60 -6.26 -8.67
CA LEU A 158 16.33 -4.82 -8.71
C LEU A 158 17.49 -4.02 -9.31
N SER A 159 18.74 -4.40 -9.01
CA SER A 159 19.93 -3.80 -9.61
C SER A 159 20.00 -4.07 -11.11
N ARG A 160 19.75 -5.31 -11.54
CA ARG A 160 19.74 -5.67 -12.97
C ARG A 160 18.67 -4.89 -13.74
N ARG A 161 17.51 -4.66 -13.13
CA ARG A 161 16.41 -3.85 -13.70
C ARG A 161 16.65 -2.34 -13.60
N LYS A 162 17.77 -1.90 -13.02
CA LYS A 162 18.09 -0.47 -12.78
C LYS A 162 16.99 0.26 -12.01
N VAL A 163 16.39 -0.42 -11.04
CA VAL A 163 15.32 0.12 -10.17
C VAL A 163 15.89 0.75 -8.90
N ILE A 164 17.05 0.25 -8.47
CA ILE A 164 17.77 0.78 -7.31
C ILE A 164 19.21 1.12 -7.69
N THR A 165 19.79 2.07 -6.96
CA THR A 165 21.20 2.44 -7.08
C THR A 165 21.82 2.60 -5.69
N PRO A 166 23.09 2.18 -5.48
CA PRO A 166 23.79 2.47 -4.24
C PRO A 166 23.98 3.99 -4.07
N THR A 167 23.91 4.44 -2.83
CA THR A 167 24.16 5.85 -2.47
C THR A 167 25.63 6.16 -2.25
N GLY A 168 26.46 5.12 -2.02
CA GLY A 168 27.83 5.26 -1.54
C GLY A 168 27.93 5.27 -0.01
N GLU A 169 26.81 5.44 0.68
CA GLU A 169 26.74 5.43 2.14
C GLU A 169 26.58 4.01 2.69
N THR A 170 26.87 3.88 3.99
CA THR A 170 26.60 2.67 4.75
C THR A 170 25.81 3.00 6.00
N ALA A 171 24.89 2.11 6.37
CA ALA A 171 24.08 2.27 7.57
C ALA A 171 24.96 2.19 8.83
N ALA A 172 24.54 2.88 9.89
CA ALA A 172 25.24 2.83 11.18
C ALA A 172 25.46 1.38 11.63
N PRO A 173 26.64 1.04 12.21
CA PRO A 173 26.90 -0.29 12.74
C PRO A 173 25.81 -0.69 13.76
N GLY A 174 25.16 -1.83 13.53
CA GLY A 174 24.17 -2.34 14.48
C GLY A 174 24.83 -2.84 15.77
N ARG A 175 24.04 -2.94 16.85
CA ARG A 175 24.48 -3.48 18.15
C ARG A 175 25.14 -4.86 18.09
N ALA A 176 24.80 -5.68 17.09
CA ALA A 176 25.32 -7.04 16.94
C ALA A 176 26.75 -7.11 16.38
N GLY A 177 27.34 -6.00 15.91
CA GLY A 177 28.66 -6.00 15.27
C GLY A 177 28.64 -6.68 13.90
N GLY A 178 29.04 -5.97 12.85
CA GLY A 178 29.06 -6.49 11.48
C GLY A 178 29.44 -5.41 10.48
N ARG A 179 29.75 -5.82 9.25
CA ARG A 179 30.03 -4.87 8.16
C ARG A 179 28.82 -3.94 7.97
N PRO A 180 29.02 -2.61 8.00
CA PRO A 180 27.96 -1.65 7.72
C PRO A 180 27.22 -1.97 6.42
N ALA A 181 25.89 -2.05 6.49
CA ALA A 181 25.08 -2.41 5.33
C ALA A 181 25.08 -1.27 4.31
N ALA A 182 25.28 -1.57 3.03
CA ALA A 182 25.17 -0.57 1.97
C ALA A 182 23.77 0.04 1.92
N VAL A 183 23.70 1.35 1.68
CA VAL A 183 22.46 2.11 1.56
C VAL A 183 22.14 2.33 0.08
N TYR A 184 20.89 2.09 -0.28
CA TYR A 184 20.33 2.22 -1.62
C TYR A 184 19.23 3.26 -1.65
N ARG A 185 18.88 3.71 -2.85
CA ARG A 185 17.64 4.44 -3.14
C ARG A 185 17.03 3.93 -4.43
N PHE A 186 15.74 4.19 -4.62
CA PHE A 186 15.12 4.01 -5.94
C PHE A 186 15.70 5.00 -6.95
N THR A 187 15.77 4.60 -8.21
CA THR A 187 16.29 5.45 -9.30
C THR A 187 15.30 6.52 -9.73
N ASP A 188 14.02 6.28 -9.52
CA ASP A 188 12.91 7.16 -9.83
C ASP A 188 11.74 6.88 -8.87
N SER A 189 10.82 7.85 -8.76
CA SER A 189 9.59 7.76 -7.97
C SER A 189 8.34 7.78 -8.85
N GLU A 190 8.48 7.38 -10.11
CA GLU A 190 7.37 7.24 -11.05
C GLU A 190 7.08 5.76 -11.26
N LEU A 191 5.80 5.38 -11.26
CA LEU A 191 5.45 3.99 -11.48
C LEU A 191 5.81 3.57 -12.91
N ARG A 192 6.70 2.57 -13.04
CA ARG A 192 7.02 1.95 -14.32
C ARG A 192 7.04 0.43 -14.23
N VAL A 193 6.74 -0.20 -15.36
CA VAL A 193 6.95 -1.64 -15.55
C VAL A 193 8.46 -1.88 -15.65
N THR A 194 8.96 -2.82 -14.84
CA THR A 194 10.39 -3.13 -14.70
C THR A 194 10.76 -4.49 -15.27
N ASP A 195 9.76 -5.33 -15.51
CA ASP A 195 9.88 -6.62 -16.16
C ASP A 195 8.49 -7.07 -16.63
N GLU A 196 8.26 -6.98 -17.93
CA GLU A 196 6.98 -7.34 -18.56
C GLU A 196 6.68 -8.85 -18.47
N PHE A 197 7.64 -9.68 -18.04
CA PHE A 197 7.52 -11.13 -17.95
C PHE A 197 7.68 -11.68 -16.51
N ALA A 198 7.80 -10.84 -15.49
CA ALA A 198 8.05 -11.29 -14.12
C ALA A 198 6.79 -11.70 -13.35
N ALA A 199 6.61 -13.01 -13.19
CA ALA A 199 5.97 -13.57 -12.01
C ALA A 199 7.07 -13.89 -10.98
N LEU A 200 7.10 -13.17 -9.84
CA LEU A 200 7.82 -13.68 -8.68
C LEU A 200 7.09 -14.97 -8.28
N ARG A 201 7.66 -16.13 -8.64
CA ARG A 201 7.06 -17.41 -8.27
C ARG A 201 7.22 -17.60 -6.74
N PRO A 202 6.18 -18.07 -6.03
CA PRO A 202 6.35 -18.56 -4.67
C PRO A 202 7.43 -19.65 -4.66
N PRO A 203 8.19 -19.83 -3.57
CA PRO A 203 9.06 -20.99 -3.42
C PRO A 203 8.21 -22.27 -3.50
N THR A 204 8.70 -23.25 -4.28
CA THR A 204 8.17 -24.62 -4.37
C THR A 204 8.55 -25.44 -3.17
#